data_AF-W3ARV0-F1
#
_entry.id   AF-W3ARV0-F1
#
_cell.length_a   1.000
_cell.length_b   1.000
_cell.length_c   1.000
_cell.angle_alpha   90.00
_cell.angle_beta   90.00
_cell.angle_gamma   90.00
#
_symmetry.space_group_name_H-M   'P 1'
#
loop_
_entity.id
_entity.type
_entity.pdbx_description
1 polymer ?
#
loop_
_entity_poly.entity_id
_entity_poly.type
_entity_poly.pdbx_seq_one_letter_code
_entity_poly.pdbx_strand_id
1 'polypeptide(L)' 'MLRFIIMLIILIAGLGSLLQAKLEFARRQRIEPDNKWSYREQIWRRVGYFLCAVDFIIAGFINF' A
#
# COMPACT_ATOMS: atom_id res chain seq x y z
N MET A 1 14.38 -1.96 -19.09
CA MET A 1 13.17 -1.11 -19.18
C MET A 1 11.92 -1.80 -18.64
N LEU A 2 11.62 -3.04 -19.05
CA LEU A 2 10.46 -3.79 -18.55
C LEU A 2 10.41 -3.92 -17.02
N ARG A 3 11.52 -4.29 -16.38
CA ARG A 3 11.65 -4.33 -14.91
C ARG A 3 11.21 -3.03 -14.24
N PHE A 4 11.68 -1.90 -14.76
CA PHE A 4 11.36 -0.58 -14.20
C PHE A 4 9.87 -0.26 -14.30
N ILE A 5 9.23 -0.62 -15.42
CA ILE A 5 7.78 -0.45 -15.61
C ILE A 5 7.01 -1.30 -14.60
N ILE A 6 7.40 -2.57 -14.42
CA ILE A 6 6.77 -3.48 -13.44
C ILE A 6 6.89 -2.89 -12.03
N MET A 7 8.08 -2.46 -11.64
CA MET A 7 8.31 -1.84 -10.33
C MET A 7 7.45 -0.58 -10.13
N LEU A 8 7.39 0.29 -11.13
CA LEU A 8 6.58 1.51 -11.05
C LEU A 8 5.09 1.21 -10.85
N ILE A 9 4.55 0.20 -11.53
CA ILE A 9 3.15 -0.22 -11.38
C ILE A 9 2.90 -0.75 -9.96
N ILE A 10 3.80 -1.59 -9.44
CA ILE A 10 3.70 -2.17 -8.09
C ILE A 10 3.79 -1.07 -7.03
N LEU A 11 4.71 -0.12 -7.21
CA LEU A 11 4.88 1.02 -6.32
C LEU A 11 3.61 1.88 -6.27
N ILE A 12 3.03 2.23 -7.43
CA ILE A 12 1.80 3.02 -7.49
C ILE A 12 0.64 2.28 -6.80
N ALA A 13 0.50 0.97 -7.04
CA ALA A 13 -0.53 0.16 -6.39
C ALA A 13 -0.33 0.05 -4.86
N GLY A 14 0.91 -0.10 -4.40
CA GLY A 14 1.27 -0.16 -2.99
C GLY A 14 0.98 1.15 -2.27
N LEU A 15 1.47 2.27 -2.80
CA LEU A 15 1.22 3.61 -2.27
C LEU A 15 -0.27 3.98 -2.33
N GLY A 16 -0.96 3.62 -3.42
CA GLY A 16 -2.41 3.83 -3.56
C GLY A 16 -3.22 3.09 -2.49
N SER A 17 -2.84 1.84 -2.18
CA SER A 17 -3.47 1.05 -1.12
C SER A 17 -3.27 1.67 0.27
N LEU A 18 -2.04 2.13 0.56
CA LEU A 18 -1.74 2.83 1.82
C LEU A 18 -2.49 4.16 1.94
N LEU A 19 -2.60 4.91 0.84
CA LEU A 19 -3.35 6.16 0.80
C LEU A 19 -4.84 5.91 1.03
N GLN A 20 -5.41 4.89 0.39
CA GLN A 20 -6.80 4.51 0.56
C GLN A 20 -7.11 4.17 2.03
N ALA A 21 -6.24 3.40 2.70
CA ALA A 21 -6.39 3.11 4.12
C ALA A 21 -6.43 4.37 4.98
N LYS A 22 -5.51 5.33 4.71
CA LYS A 22 -5.43 6.60 5.45
C LYS A 22 -6.66 7.48 5.21
N LEU A 23 -7.15 7.55 3.98
CA LEU A 23 -8.35 8.31 3.64
C LEU A 23 -9.60 7.72 4.31
N GLU A 24 -9.73 6.39 4.30
CA GLU A 24 -10.84 5.69 4.95
C GLU A 24 -10.80 5.89 6.47
N PHE A 25 -9.64 5.74 7.09
CA PHE A 25 -9.43 6.04 8.52
C PHE A 25 -9.78 7.49 8.84
N ALA A 26 -9.25 8.46 8.09
CA ALA A 26 -9.53 9.88 8.35
C ALA A 26 -11.01 10.22 8.21
N ARG A 27 -11.73 9.61 7.26
CA ARG A 27 -13.19 9.78 7.12
C ARG A 27 -13.93 9.19 8.31
N ARG A 28 -13.56 7.99 8.75
CA ARG A 28 -14.20 7.33 9.89
C ARG A 28 -13.94 8.04 11.20
N GLN A 29 -12.71 8.47 11.47
CA GLN A 29 -12.35 9.22 12.68
C GLN A 29 -13.09 10.56 12.83
N ARG A 30 -13.59 11.14 11.73
CA ARG A 30 -14.45 12.34 11.79
C ARG A 30 -15.84 12.06 12.37
N ILE A 31 -16.30 10.82 12.25
CA ILE A 31 -17.62 10.38 12.68
C ILE A 31 -17.51 9.68 14.04
N GLU A 32 -16.58 8.74 14.16
CA GLU A 32 -16.34 7.94 15.36
C GLU A 32 -14.84 7.90 15.67
N PRO A 33 -14.35 8.76 16.58
CA PRO A 33 -12.93 8.84 16.91
C PRO A 33 -12.55 7.73 17.90
N ASP A 34 -12.14 6.58 17.37
CA ASP A 34 -11.65 5.45 18.17
C ASP A 34 -10.12 5.27 18.14
N ASN A 35 -9.43 6.05 17.29
CA ASN A 35 -8.00 5.96 16.99
C ASN A 35 -7.46 4.53 16.72
N LYS A 36 -8.32 3.62 16.23
CA LYS A 36 -7.97 2.23 15.95
C LYS A 36 -8.23 1.95 14.48
N TRP A 37 -7.38 1.15 13.84
CA TRP A 37 -7.61 0.77 12.44
C TRP A 37 -8.71 -0.27 12.34
N SER A 38 -9.72 0.00 11.51
CA SER A 38 -10.76 -0.98 11.19
C SER A 38 -10.17 -2.17 10.43
N TYR A 39 -10.88 -3.30 10.41
CA TYR A 39 -10.45 -4.50 9.69
C TYR A 39 -10.16 -4.21 8.20
N ARG A 40 -11.02 -3.42 7.56
CA ARG A 40 -10.87 -3.03 6.16
C ARG A 40 -9.65 -2.14 5.92
N GLU A 41 -9.43 -1.15 6.78
CA GLU A 41 -8.24 -0.30 6.70
C GLU A 41 -6.96 -1.12 6.92
N GLN A 42 -6.97 -2.09 7.84
CA GLN A 42 -5.85 -3.00 8.05
C GLN A 42 -5.55 -3.87 6.83
N ILE A 43 -6.57 -4.33 6.11
CA ILE A 43 -6.39 -5.06 4.84
C ILE A 43 -5.66 -4.17 3.83
N TRP A 44 -6.16 -2.95 3.60
CA TRP A 44 -5.52 -2.00 2.68
C TRP A 44 -4.07 -1.71 3.05
N ARG A 45 -3.78 -1.55 4.35
CA ARG A 45 -2.42 -1.39 4.84
C ARG A 45 -1.55 -2.60 4.56
N ARG A 46 -2.05 -3.80 4.87
CA ARG A 46 -1.31 -5.06 4.66
C ARG A 46 -1.01 -5.29 3.19
N VAL A 47 -1.98 -5.06 2.30
CA VAL A 47 -1.79 -5.12 0.84
C VAL A 47 -0.75 -4.10 0.39
N GLY A 48 -0.88 -2.84 0.84
CA GLY A 48 0.06 -1.78 0.47
C GLY A 48 1.51 -2.09 0.88
N TYR A 49 1.73 -2.50 2.14
CA TYR A 49 3.07 -2.88 2.60
C TYR A 49 3.61 -4.12 1.90
N PHE A 50 2.76 -5.12 1.62
CA PHE A 50 3.16 -6.31 0.87
C PHE A 50 3.65 -5.93 -0.53
N LEU A 51 2.92 -5.08 -1.25
CA LEU A 51 3.32 -4.61 -2.57
C LEU A 51 4.64 -3.84 -2.53
N CYS A 52 4.84 -2.94 -1.56
CA CYS A 52 6.11 -2.24 -1.40
C CYS A 52 7.28 -3.19 -1.09
N ALA A 53 7.05 -4.26 -0.31
CA ALA A 53 8.07 -5.27 -0.05
C ALA A 53 8.42 -6.07 -1.31
N VAL A 54 7.42 -6.44 -2.11
CA VAL A 54 7.63 -7.09 -3.42
C VAL A 54 8.44 -6.19 -4.35
N ASP A 55 8.12 -4.89 -4.40
CA ASP A 55 8.84 -3.91 -5.21
C ASP A 55 10.32 -3.82 -4.81
N PHE A 56 10.60 -3.77 -3.51
CA PHE A 56 11.97 -3.80 -2.98
C PHE A 56 12.72 -5.09 -3.37
N ILE A 57 12.06 -6.25 -3.31
CA ILE A 57 12.66 -7.52 -3.71
C ILE A 57 13.02 -7.52 -5.19
N ILE A 58 12.11 -7.04 -6.05
CA ILE A 58 12.37 -6.92 -7.49
C ILE A 58 13.56 -5.96 -7.73
N ALA A 59 13.61 -4.84 -6.99
CA ALA A 59 14.69 -3.87 -7.11
C ALA A 59 16.07 -4.45 -6.77
N GLY A 60 16.16 -5.22 -5.69
CA GLY A 60 17.42 -5.72 -5.15
C GLY A 60 17.91 -7.03 -5.77
N PHE A 61 17.00 -7.90 -6.21
CA PHE A 61 17.35 -9.30 -6.46
C PHE A 61 16.96 -9.83 -7.83
N ILE A 62 16.18 -9.08 -8.61
CA ILE A 62 15.68 -9.55 -9.91
C ILE A 62 16.28 -8.72 -11.04
N ASN A 63 17.04 -9.39 -11.90
CA ASN A 63 17.71 -8.80 -13.06
C ASN A 63 17.30 -9.56 -14.33
N PHE A 64 16.34 -9.00 -15.06
CA PHE A 64 15.97 -9.43 -16.41
C PHE A 64 15.60 -8.22 -17.27
#